data_AF-A0A2W4K5U2-F1
#
_entry.id   AF-A0A2W4K5U2-F1
#
_cell.length_a   1.000
_cell.length_b   1.000
_cell.length_c   1.000
_cell.angle_alpha   90.00
_cell.angle_beta   90.00
_cell.angle_gamma   90.00
#
_symmetry.space_group_name_H-M   'P 1'
#
loop_
_entity.id
_entity.type
_entity.pdbx_description
1 polymer ?
#
loop_
_entity_poly.entity_id
_entity_poly.type
_entity_poly.pdbx_seq_one_letter_code
_entity_poly.pdbx_strand_id
1 'polypeptide(L)'
;MTTENSTKVIEKDEKIAALAGALIFFLPCFMKKKTDFVVFYMKQAFGLFLVVLALSIAGFILGMILSVFGMICSLLCIIVFIANIFLAYKAYNGEKFEIPHLLKYTNLVISKLKFLEKLFTPKN
;
A
#
# COMPACT_ATOMS: atom_id res chain seq x y z
N MET A 1 -7.44 40.56 -0.24
CA MET A 1 -8.14 39.46 0.43
C MET A 1 -7.50 38.16 -0.02
N THR A 2 -6.67 37.56 0.82
CA THR A 2 -5.90 36.34 0.56
C THR A 2 -6.78 35.13 0.85
N THR A 3 -7.28 34.44 -0.18
CA THR A 3 -7.95 33.15 0.01
C THR A 3 -6.91 32.06 0.16
N GLU A 4 -6.82 31.56 1.40
CA GLU A 4 -6.23 30.26 1.77
C GLU A 4 -6.59 29.20 0.72
N ASN A 5 -5.60 28.61 0.07
CA ASN A 5 -5.81 27.45 -0.79
C ASN A 5 -4.98 26.26 -0.29
N SER A 6 -5.60 25.54 0.65
CA SER A 6 -5.68 24.07 0.66
C SER A 6 -4.43 23.22 0.91
N THR A 7 -3.52 23.63 1.78
CA THR A 7 -2.70 22.63 2.49
C THR A 7 -3.58 22.06 3.61
N LYS A 8 -4.38 21.02 3.31
CA LYS A 8 -5.04 20.23 4.37
C LYS A 8 -3.93 19.82 5.35
N VAL A 9 -3.89 20.43 6.53
CA VAL A 9 -2.95 20.07 7.58
C VAL A 9 -3.33 18.65 7.99
N ILE A 10 -2.60 17.67 7.46
CA ILE A 10 -2.85 16.26 7.74
C ILE A 10 -2.60 16.06 9.23
N GLU A 11 -3.66 15.71 9.97
CA GLU A 11 -3.59 15.56 11.42
C GLU A 11 -2.58 14.45 11.79
N LYS A 12 -1.91 14.57 12.94
CA LYS A 12 -0.96 13.55 13.42
C LYS A 12 -1.57 12.14 13.41
N ASP A 13 -2.85 12.02 13.75
CA ASP A 13 -3.57 10.75 13.78
C ASP A 13 -3.71 10.13 12.39
N GLU A 14 -3.88 10.94 11.35
CA GLU A 14 -3.97 10.47 9.96
C GLU A 14 -2.61 9.99 9.44
N LYS A 15 -1.52 10.64 9.86
CA LYS A 15 -0.14 10.24 9.52
C LYS A 15 0.20 8.88 10.13
N ILE A 16 -0.16 8.68 11.40
CA ILE A 16 0.05 7.40 12.09
C ILE A 16 -0.81 6.32 11.46
N ALA A 17 -2.07 6.62 11.12
CA ALA A 17 -2.95 5.68 10.43
C ALA A 17 -2.44 5.29 9.03
N ALA A 18 -1.90 6.24 8.27
CA ALA A 18 -1.33 5.98 6.95
C ALA A 18 -0.01 5.20 7.02
N LEU A 19 0.86 5.51 7.99
CA LEU A 19 2.07 4.73 8.26
C LEU A 19 1.72 3.30 8.68
N ALA A 20 0.75 3.15 9.59
CA ALA A 20 0.24 1.84 9.99
C ALA A 20 -0.33 1.07 8.79
N GLY A 21 -0.95 1.77 7.84
CA GLY A 21 -1.51 1.19 6.63
C GLY A 21 -0.51 0.77 5.59
N ALA A 22 0.57 1.53 5.45
CA ALA A 22 1.71 1.15 4.64
C ALA A 22 2.38 -0.12 5.23
N LEU A 23 2.64 -0.13 6.55
CA LEU A 23 3.36 -1.21 7.21
C LEU A 23 2.53 -2.48 7.37
N ILE A 24 1.27 -2.34 7.79
CA ILE A 24 0.34 -3.43 8.06
C ILE A 24 -0.98 -3.06 7.38
N PHE A 25 -1.16 -3.57 6.17
CA PHE A 25 -2.35 -3.32 5.34
C PHE A 25 -3.70 -3.45 6.10
N PHE A 26 -3.79 -4.39 7.05
CA PHE A 26 -5.01 -4.62 7.83
C PHE A 26 -5.27 -3.63 8.97
N LEU A 27 -4.24 -2.93 9.48
CA LEU A 27 -4.33 -2.15 10.71
C LEU A 27 -5.21 -0.90 10.61
N PRO A 28 -5.16 -0.09 9.54
CA PRO A 28 -6.06 1.05 9.39
C PRO A 28 -7.48 0.65 9.04
N CYS A 29 -7.70 -0.60 8.59
CA CYS A 29 -9.04 -1.10 8.35
C CYS A 29 -9.85 -1.18 9.67
N PHE A 30 -9.16 -1.34 10.80
CA PHE A 30 -9.71 -1.29 12.16
C PHE A 30 -9.72 0.11 12.78
N MET A 31 -9.07 1.10 12.15
CA MET A 31 -9.08 2.48 12.65
C MET A 31 -10.39 3.18 12.29
N LYS A 32 -10.95 3.92 13.25
CA LYS A 32 -12.22 4.63 13.10
C LYS A 32 -12.17 5.76 12.06
N LYS A 33 -11.00 6.39 11.86
CA LYS A 33 -10.77 7.43 10.83
C LYS A 33 -10.21 6.78 9.56
N LYS A 34 -11.03 6.73 8.50
CA LYS A 34 -10.58 6.33 7.15
C LYS A 34 -10.68 7.55 6.23
N THR A 35 -9.65 8.38 6.22
CA THR A 35 -9.58 9.52 5.31
C THR A 35 -8.99 9.09 3.96
N ASP A 36 -9.17 9.91 2.92
CA ASP A 36 -8.67 9.62 1.57
C ASP A 36 -7.16 9.34 1.55
N PHE A 37 -6.41 9.95 2.48
CA PHE A 37 -4.97 9.73 2.64
C PHE A 37 -4.66 8.32 3.17
N VAL A 38 -5.37 7.89 4.22
CA VAL A 38 -5.22 6.55 4.80
C VAL A 38 -5.64 5.47 3.80
N VAL A 39 -6.75 5.69 3.10
CA VAL A 39 -7.25 4.77 2.06
C VAL A 39 -6.25 4.63 0.91
N PHE A 40 -5.60 5.72 0.51
CA PHE A 40 -4.59 5.70 -0.55
C PHE A 40 -3.41 4.80 -0.17
N TYR A 41 -2.83 5.00 1.01
CA TYR A 41 -1.72 4.16 1.50
C TYR A 41 -2.15 2.71 1.74
N MET A 42 -3.39 2.47 2.19
CA MET A 42 -3.98 1.12 2.25
C MET A 42 -4.00 0.44 0.88
N LYS A 43 -4.46 1.12 -0.18
CA LYS A 43 -4.50 0.54 -1.53
C LYS A 43 -3.10 0.23 -2.04
N GLN A 44 -2.11 1.07 -1.74
CA GLN A 44 -0.73 0.80 -2.12
C GLN A 44 -0.13 -0.37 -1.36
N ALA A 45 -0.33 -0.44 -0.04
CA ALA A 45 0.11 -1.56 0.77
C ALA A 45 -0.53 -2.88 0.32
N PHE A 46 -1.81 -2.85 -0.04
CA PHE A 46 -2.50 -4.00 -0.63
C PHE A 46 -1.89 -4.41 -1.97
N GLY A 47 -1.57 -3.44 -2.82
CA GLY A 47 -0.87 -3.69 -4.09
C GLY A 47 0.49 -4.33 -3.90
N LEU A 48 1.31 -3.79 -2.99
CA LEU A 48 2.61 -4.35 -2.63
C LEU A 48 2.47 -5.77 -2.08
N PHE A 49 1.47 -6.01 -1.23
CA PHE A 49 1.17 -7.34 -0.71
C PHE A 49 0.82 -8.34 -1.82
N LEU A 50 -0.02 -7.94 -2.79
CA LEU A 50 -0.34 -8.78 -3.95
C LEU A 50 0.90 -9.09 -4.80
N VAL A 51 1.79 -8.11 -4.98
CA VAL A 51 3.06 -8.30 -5.70
C VAL A 51 3.95 -9.30 -4.97
N VAL A 52 4.14 -9.15 -3.65
CA VAL A 52 4.92 -10.10 -2.84
C VAL A 52 4.30 -11.49 -2.90
N LEU A 53 2.99 -11.61 -2.77
CA LEU A 53 2.29 -12.88 -2.84
C LEU A 53 2.50 -13.57 -4.20
N ALA A 54 2.34 -12.82 -5.31
CA ALA A 54 2.59 -13.33 -6.65
C ALA A 54 4.05 -13.76 -6.83
N LEU A 55 5.00 -12.99 -6.30
CA LEU A 55 6.42 -13.31 -6.35
C LEU A 55 6.79 -14.54 -5.52
N SER A 56 6.19 -14.71 -4.34
CA SER A 56 6.40 -15.87 -3.50
C SER A 56 5.85 -17.14 -4.15
N ILE A 57 4.66 -17.07 -4.77
CA ILE A 57 4.09 -18.22 -5.51
C ILE A 57 4.95 -18.54 -6.74
N ALA A 58 5.30 -17.54 -7.54
CA ALA A 58 6.17 -17.72 -8.71
C ALA A 58 7.54 -18.28 -8.31
N GLY A 59 8.14 -17.76 -7.24
CA GLY A 59 9.42 -18.23 -6.69
C GLY A 59 9.34 -19.65 -6.14
N PHE A 60 8.23 -20.05 -5.53
CA PHE A 60 8.02 -21.42 -5.06
C PHE A 60 7.91 -22.40 -6.24
N ILE A 61 7.10 -22.07 -7.25
CA ILE A 61 6.89 -22.92 -8.44
C ILE A 61 8.16 -23.01 -9.27
N LEU A 62 8.78 -21.87 -9.60
CA LEU A 62 10.01 -21.82 -10.40
C LEU A 62 11.22 -22.32 -9.63
N GLY A 63 11.30 -22.06 -8.33
CA GLY A 63 12.36 -22.54 -7.45
C GLY A 63 12.37 -24.06 -7.29
N MET A 64 11.21 -24.72 -7.43
CA MET A 64 11.12 -26.18 -7.46
C MET A 64 11.82 -26.78 -8.70
N ILE A 65 11.90 -26.03 -9.80
CA ILE A 65 12.48 -26.46 -11.07
C ILE A 65 13.92 -25.95 -11.24
N LEU A 66 14.18 -24.67 -10.94
CA LEU A 66 15.49 -24.01 -11.00
C LEU A 66 15.75 -23.22 -9.70
N SER A 67 16.63 -23.74 -8.84
CA SER A 67 16.96 -23.15 -7.53
C SER A 67 17.41 -21.66 -7.60
N VAL A 68 18.06 -21.26 -8.70
CA VAL A 68 18.52 -19.87 -8.91
C VAL A 68 17.35 -18.87 -8.99
N PHE A 69 16.20 -19.26 -9.54
CA PHE A 69 15.02 -18.39 -9.62
C PHE A 69 14.42 -18.10 -8.25
N GLY A 70 14.48 -19.07 -7.32
CA GLY A 70 14.07 -18.85 -5.94
C GLY A 70 14.87 -17.72 -5.27
N MET A 71 16.18 -17.67 -5.52
CA MET A 71 17.07 -16.64 -4.95
C MET A 71 16.77 -15.25 -5.53
N ILE A 72 16.51 -15.16 -6.85
CA ILE A 72 16.13 -13.90 -7.52
C ILE A 72 14.79 -13.38 -7.00
N CYS A 73 13.79 -14.26 -6.86
CA CYS A 73 12.50 -13.88 -6.28
C CYS A 73 12.63 -13.40 -4.84
N SER A 74 13.48 -14.03 -4.03
CA SER A 74 13.76 -13.59 -2.66
C SER A 74 14.42 -12.20 -2.63
N LEU A 75 15.38 -11.92 -3.52
CA LEU A 75 15.98 -10.57 -3.63
C LEU A 75 14.94 -9.51 -4.02
N LEU A 76 14.06 -9.82 -4.97
CA LEU A 76 13.00 -8.90 -5.37
C LEU A 76 12.02 -8.60 -4.22
N CYS A 77 11.70 -9.59 -3.38
CA CYS A 77 10.89 -9.37 -2.17
C CYS A 77 11.54 -8.35 -1.21
N ILE A 78 12.86 -8.39 -1.06
CA ILE A 78 13.60 -7.41 -0.24
C ILE A 78 13.46 -6.00 -0.84
N ILE A 79 13.56 -5.86 -2.16
CA ILE A 79 13.38 -4.56 -2.84
C ILE A 79 11.96 -4.02 -2.59
N VAL A 80 10.94 -4.88 -2.71
CA VAL A 80 9.55 -4.51 -2.44
C VAL A 80 9.35 -4.10 -0.98
N PHE A 81 10.03 -4.76 -0.04
CA PHE A 81 10.00 -4.40 1.37
C PHE A 81 10.62 -3.02 1.64
N ILE A 82 11.76 -2.70 1.01
CA ILE A 82 12.38 -1.37 1.09
C ILE A 82 11.44 -0.30 0.52
N ALA A 83 10.79 -0.58 -0.63
CA ALA A 83 9.80 0.33 -1.20
C ALA A 83 8.62 0.57 -0.27
N ASN A 84 8.18 -0.44 0.49
CA ASN A 84 7.13 -0.28 1.48
C ASN A 84 7.57 0.63 2.65
N ILE A 85 8.78 0.44 3.19
CA ILE A 85 9.34 1.33 4.23
C ILE A 85 9.42 2.78 3.72
N PHE A 86 9.84 2.97 2.46
CA PHE A 86 9.89 4.31 1.85
C PHE A 86 8.50 4.96 1.75
N LEU A 87 7.47 4.18 1.39
CA LEU A 87 6.08 4.65 1.42
C LEU A 87 5.62 5.00 2.83
N ALA A 88 5.94 4.17 3.82
CA ALA A 88 5.60 4.46 5.22
C ALA A 88 6.27 5.76 5.71
N TYR A 89 7.52 5.99 5.32
CA TYR A 89 8.24 7.23 5.62
C TYR A 89 7.58 8.46 4.97
N LYS A 90 7.21 8.36 3.68
CA LYS A 90 6.44 9.39 2.96
C LYS A 90 5.07 9.64 3.60
N ALA A 91 4.38 8.58 4.03
CA ALA A 91 3.10 8.66 4.73
C ALA A 91 3.22 9.40 6.07
N TYR A 92 4.29 9.15 6.82
CA TYR A 92 4.59 9.84 8.07
C TYR A 92 4.86 11.34 7.86
N ASN A 93 5.56 11.69 6.78
CA ASN A 93 5.76 13.10 6.41
C ASN A 93 4.45 13.77 5.96
N GLY A 94 3.41 13.01 5.63
CA GLY A 94 2.13 13.52 5.13
C GLY A 94 2.15 13.81 3.62
N GLU A 95 3.16 13.33 2.91
CA GLU A 95 3.21 13.46 1.46
C GLU A 95 2.39 12.33 0.83
N LYS A 96 1.59 12.58 -0.21
CA LYS A 96 0.99 11.51 -1.01
C LYS A 96 1.99 11.09 -2.08
N PHE A 97 2.56 9.90 -1.96
CA PHE A 97 3.50 9.37 -2.94
C PHE A 97 2.94 8.13 -3.64
N GLU A 98 2.68 8.23 -4.93
CA GLU A 98 2.20 7.09 -5.72
C GLU A 98 3.35 6.30 -6.35
N ILE A 99 3.43 4.99 -6.08
CA ILE A 99 4.21 4.08 -6.95
C ILE A 99 3.48 3.96 -8.28
N PRO A 100 4.09 4.41 -9.41
CA PRO A 100 3.44 4.37 -10.71
C PRO A 100 3.06 2.93 -11.08
N HIS A 101 1.93 2.78 -11.75
CA HIS A 101 1.29 1.50 -12.14
C HIS A 101 0.74 0.64 -11.00
N LEU A 102 1.32 0.66 -9.79
CA LEU A 102 0.88 -0.18 -8.68
C LEU A 102 -0.59 0.10 -8.32
N LEU A 103 -0.94 1.36 -8.08
CA LEU A 103 -2.30 1.76 -7.70
C LEU A 103 -3.33 1.40 -8.79
N LYS A 104 -2.94 1.49 -10.06
CA LYS A 104 -3.80 1.13 -11.20
C LYS A 104 -4.15 -0.36 -11.17
N TYR A 105 -3.16 -1.24 -10.98
CA TYR A 105 -3.41 -2.68 -10.88
C TYR A 105 -4.18 -3.04 -9.60
N THR A 106 -3.85 -2.41 -8.47
CA THR A 106 -4.60 -2.60 -7.23
C THR A 106 -6.07 -2.23 -7.42
N ASN A 107 -6.37 -1.08 -8.03
CA ASN A 107 -7.75 -0.66 -8.27
C ASN A 107 -8.50 -1.62 -9.21
N LEU A 108 -7.81 -2.22 -10.20
CA LEU A 108 -8.42 -3.26 -11.05
C LEU A 108 -8.79 -4.51 -10.24
N VAL A 109 -7.93 -4.96 -9.33
CA VAL A 109 -8.21 -6.10 -8.45
C VAL A 109 -9.34 -5.79 -7.48
N ILE A 110 -9.30 -4.60 -6.86
CA ILE A 110 -10.35 -4.13 -5.94
C ILE A 110 -11.70 -4.03 -6.67
N SER A 111 -11.75 -3.45 -7.86
CA SER A 111 -12.97 -3.30 -8.65
C SER A 111 -13.59 -4.65 -9.05
N LYS A 112 -12.77 -5.67 -9.32
CA LYS A 112 -13.25 -7.04 -9.57
C LYS A 112 -13.83 -7.70 -8.32
N LEU A 113 -13.40 -7.28 -7.13
CA LEU A 113 -13.81 -7.84 -5.84
C LEU A 113 -14.65 -6.82 -5.06
N LYS A 114 -15.96 -6.75 -5.34
CA LYS A 114 -16.91 -5.80 -4.71
C LYS A 114 -16.84 -5.76 -3.17
N PHE A 115 -16.49 -6.87 -2.51
CA PHE A 115 -16.29 -6.88 -1.06
C PHE A 115 -15.07 -6.05 -0.62
N LEU A 116 -13.99 -6.02 -1.42
CA LEU A 116 -12.82 -5.20 -1.15
C LEU A 116 -13.14 -3.70 -1.28
N GLU A 117 -13.95 -3.29 -2.26
CA GLU A 117 -14.35 -1.88 -2.40
C GLU A 117 -14.91 -1.32 -1.09
N LYS A 118 -15.72 -2.11 -0.38
CA LYS A 118 -16.28 -1.74 0.92
C LYS A 118 -15.23 -1.56 2.01
N LEU A 119 -14.11 -2.29 1.95
CA LEU A 119 -12.99 -2.16 2.89
C LEU A 119 -12.16 -0.90 2.64
N PHE A 120 -12.06 -0.47 1.38
CA PHE A 120 -11.32 0.73 0.95
C PHE A 120 -12.21 1.97 0.82
N THR A 121 -13.47 1.91 1.26
CA THR A 121 -14.35 3.09 1.24
C THR A 121 -13.94 4.03 2.40
N PRO A 122 -13.61 5.31 2.12
CA PRO A 122 -13.35 6.29 3.17
C PRO A 122 -14.61 6.45 4.03
N LYS A 123 -14.41 6.52 5.35
CA LYS A 123 -15.47 6.75 6.33
C LYS A 123 -15.09 8.04 7.06
N ASN A 124 -15.71 9.13 6.63
CA ASN A 124 -15.68 10.42 7.33
C ASN A 124 -16.39 10.29 8.67
#